data_AF-A0A7W1ZB00-F1
#
_entry.id   AF-A0A7W1ZB00-F1
#
_cell.length_a   1.000
_cell.length_b   1.000
_cell.length_c   1.000
_cell.angle_alpha   90.00
_cell.angle_beta   90.00
_cell.angle_gamma   90.00
#
_symmetry.space_group_name_H-M   'P 1'
#
loop_
_entity.id
_entity.type
_entity.pdbx_description
1 polymer ?
#
loop_
_entity_poly.entity_id
_entity_poly.type
_entity_poly.pdbx_seq_one_letter_code
_entity_poly.pdbx_strand_id
1 'polypeptide(L)'
;MTAVELSEPTHPAVSRPTTGARAARVLQRQGALVILVIVVVSAKFGFDRFATTRNVTSIAEQASFLGFVALGMTFVILSGGIDLSVGSVFALGGVLAAWGSQHGTWLAVLLPIVVCSAIGLAQ
;
A
#
# COMPACT_ATOMS: atom_id res chain seq x y z
N MET A 1 11.59 -44.91 -53.11
CA MET A 1 11.87 -43.49 -52.84
C MET A 1 10.55 -42.76 -52.71
N THR A 2 9.94 -42.92 -51.55
CA THR A 2 8.63 -42.36 -51.17
C THR A 2 8.81 -40.89 -50.80
N ALA A 3 7.97 -40.03 -51.37
CA ALA A 3 7.90 -38.62 -51.04
C ALA A 3 7.63 -38.48 -49.54
N VAL A 4 8.58 -37.89 -48.81
CA VAL A 4 8.40 -37.46 -47.44
C VAL A 4 7.48 -36.24 -47.50
N GLU A 5 6.21 -36.46 -47.19
CA GLU A 5 5.21 -35.42 -47.03
C GLU A 5 5.67 -34.49 -45.90
N LEU A 6 6.04 -33.26 -46.28
CA LEU A 6 6.37 -32.20 -45.34
C LEU A 6 5.10 -31.85 -44.56
N SER A 7 4.94 -32.44 -43.37
CA SER A 7 3.94 -32.00 -42.40
C SER A 7 4.10 -30.50 -42.18
N GLU A 8 3.13 -29.72 -42.63
CA GLU A 8 3.09 -28.29 -42.38
C GLU A 8 3.15 -28.03 -40.87
N PRO A 9 3.92 -27.03 -40.40
CA PRO A 9 3.91 -26.66 -39.01
C PRO A 9 2.50 -26.19 -38.64
N THR A 10 1.84 -26.96 -37.78
CA THR A 10 0.54 -26.60 -37.24
C THR A 10 0.72 -25.33 -36.42
N HIS A 11 0.34 -24.19 -37.00
CA HIS A 11 0.33 -22.91 -36.29
C HIS A 11 -0.45 -23.10 -34.99
N PRO A 12 0.15 -22.87 -33.80
CA PRO A 12 -0.57 -23.01 -32.55
C PRO A 12 -1.75 -22.04 -32.59
N ALA A 13 -2.96 -22.58 -32.50
CA ALA A 13 -4.17 -21.79 -32.42
C ALA A 13 -4.04 -20.84 -31.22
N VAL A 14 -4.02 -19.54 -31.49
CA VAL A 14 -3.98 -18.50 -30.45
C VAL A 14 -5.26 -18.62 -29.63
N SER A 15 -5.16 -19.29 -28.48
CA SER A 15 -6.28 -19.47 -27.56
C SER A 15 -6.64 -18.11 -26.96
N ARG A 16 -7.84 -17.63 -27.31
CA ARG A 16 -8.36 -16.38 -26.75
C ARG A 16 -8.50 -16.54 -25.24
N PRO A 17 -8.00 -15.58 -24.42
CA PRO A 17 -8.11 -15.69 -22.98
C PRO A 17 -9.59 -15.77 -22.58
N THR A 18 -9.93 -16.81 -21.83
CA THR A 18 -11.27 -17.03 -21.29
C THR A 18 -11.63 -15.90 -20.31
N THR A 19 -12.92 -15.59 -20.17
CA THR A 19 -13.42 -14.53 -19.26
C THR A 19 -12.91 -14.72 -17.83
N GLY A 20 -12.79 -15.98 -17.37
CA GLY A 20 -12.22 -16.32 -16.07
C GLY A 20 -10.72 -15.98 -15.93
N ALA A 21 -9.93 -16.18 -16.99
CA ALA A 21 -8.52 -15.83 -17.00
C ALA A 21 -8.27 -14.31 -17.00
N ARG A 22 -9.22 -13.51 -17.54
CA ARG A 22 -9.20 -12.05 -17.40
C ARG A 22 -9.54 -11.60 -15.99
N ALA A 23 -10.59 -12.14 -15.38
CA ALA A 23 -10.99 -11.81 -14.01
C ALA A 23 -9.89 -12.15 -12.99
N ALA A 24 -9.27 -13.32 -13.10
CA ALA A 24 -8.14 -13.73 -12.25
C ALA A 24 -6.92 -12.79 -12.38
N ARG A 25 -6.66 -12.29 -13.59
CA ARG A 25 -5.54 -11.35 -13.85
C ARG A 25 -5.78 -9.96 -13.28
N VAL A 26 -7.02 -9.48 -13.33
CA VAL A 26 -7.42 -8.22 -12.67
C VAL A 26 -7.34 -8.36 -11.15
N LEU A 27 -7.83 -9.48 -10.60
CA LEU A 27 -7.75 -9.79 -9.18
C LEU A 27 -6.30 -9.84 -8.67
N GLN A 28 -5.38 -10.45 -9.42
CA GLN A 28 -3.96 -10.49 -9.07
C GLN A 28 -3.28 -9.12 -9.17
N ARG A 29 -3.66 -8.28 -10.14
CA ARG A 29 -3.07 -6.94 -10.31
C ARG A 29 -3.61 -5.92 -9.31
N GLN A 30 -4.86 -6.06 -8.88
CA GLN A 30 -5.57 -5.11 -8.02
C GLN A 30 -5.97 -5.72 -6.67
N GLY A 31 -5.22 -6.72 -6.19
CA GLY A 31 -5.56 -7.47 -4.99
C GLY A 31 -5.86 -6.59 -3.78
N ALA A 32 -5.08 -5.52 -3.56
CA ALA A 32 -5.31 -4.55 -2.50
C ALA A 32 -6.67 -3.83 -2.63
N LEU A 33 -7.05 -3.42 -3.84
CA LEU A 33 -8.32 -2.75 -4.11
C LEU A 33 -9.49 -3.72 -3.93
N VAL A 34 -9.33 -4.98 -4.34
CA VAL A 34 -10.34 -6.00 -4.13
C VAL A 34 -10.55 -6.28 -2.64
N ILE A 35 -9.46 -6.47 -1.88
CA ILE A 35 -9.53 -6.61 -0.42
C ILE A 35 -10.20 -5.39 0.22
N LEU A 36 -9.85 -4.17 -0.21
CA LEU A 36 -10.46 -2.95 0.31
C LEU A 36 -11.98 -2.96 0.12
N VAL A 37 -12.46 -3.28 -1.08
CA VAL A 37 -13.90 -3.36 -1.36
C VAL A 37 -14.56 -4.42 -0.49
N ILE A 38 -13.96 -5.61 -0.35
CA ILE A 38 -14.51 -6.68 0.48
C ILE A 38 -14.61 -6.23 1.95
N VAL A 39 -13.57 -5.59 2.49
CA VAL A 39 -13.54 -5.10 3.87
C VAL A 39 -14.59 -4.01 4.08
N VAL A 40 -14.68 -3.03 3.18
CA VAL A 40 -15.65 -1.94 3.27
C VAL A 40 -17.09 -2.45 3.22
N VAL A 41 -17.39 -3.37 2.30
CA VAL A 41 -18.72 -3.98 2.17
C VAL A 41 -19.05 -4.79 3.43
N SER A 42 -18.13 -5.64 3.87
CA SER A 42 -18.30 -6.45 5.09
C SER A 42 -18.52 -5.58 6.32
N ALA A 43 -17.74 -4.50 6.47
CA ALA A 43 -17.85 -3.58 7.61
C ALA A 43 -19.16 -2.77 7.59
N LYS A 44 -19.64 -2.36 6.41
CA LYS A 44 -20.94 -1.70 6.25
C LYS A 44 -22.09 -2.57 6.77
N PHE A 45 -22.06 -3.87 6.50
CA PHE A 45 -23.10 -4.80 6.94
C PHE A 45 -22.87 -5.35 8.36
N GLY A 46 -21.62 -5.41 8.81
CA GLY A 46 -21.25 -5.90 10.14
C GLY A 46 -21.38 -4.87 11.26
N PHE A 47 -21.36 -3.56 10.94
CA PHE A 47 -21.40 -2.49 11.94
C PHE A 47 -22.34 -1.36 11.53
N ASP A 48 -23.37 -1.11 12.36
CA ASP A 48 -24.40 -0.08 12.11
C ASP A 48 -23.85 1.34 11.91
N ARG A 49 -22.71 1.66 12.55
CA ARG A 49 -22.12 3.00 12.53
C ARG A 49 -21.04 3.20 11.47
N PHE A 50 -20.68 2.17 10.71
CA PHE A 50 -19.54 2.22 9.80
C PHE A 50 -19.68 3.31 8.73
N ALA A 51 -20.86 3.39 8.09
CA ALA A 51 -21.12 4.35 7.01
C ALA A 51 -21.65 5.72 7.49
N THR A 52 -21.51 6.04 8.78
CA THR A 52 -21.92 7.35 9.31
C THR A 52 -20.90 8.42 8.93
N THR A 53 -21.35 9.66 8.68
CA THR A 53 -20.46 10.80 8.35
C THR A 53 -19.36 10.97 9.38
N ARG A 54 -19.67 10.83 10.68
CA ARG A 54 -18.67 10.91 11.75
C ARG A 54 -17.56 9.87 11.57
N ASN A 55 -17.92 8.61 11.34
CA ASN A 55 -16.94 7.54 11.18
C ASN A 55 -16.12 7.70 9.89
N VAL A 56 -16.78 8.07 8.78
CA VAL A 56 -16.10 8.34 7.51
C VAL A 56 -15.10 9.49 7.65
N THR A 57 -15.49 10.59 8.30
CA THR A 57 -14.58 11.72 8.56
C THR A 57 -13.43 11.31 9.46
N SER A 58 -13.66 10.56 10.54
CA SER A 58 -12.58 10.09 11.41
C SER A 58 -11.60 9.15 10.69
N ILE A 59 -12.10 8.27 9.83
CA ILE A 59 -11.25 7.43 8.97
C ILE A 59 -10.45 8.30 8.00
N ALA A 60 -11.07 9.30 7.37
CA ALA A 60 -10.40 10.20 6.44
C ALA A 60 -9.31 11.05 7.13
N GLU A 61 -9.56 11.55 8.35
CA GLU A 61 -8.58 12.26 9.17
C GLU A 61 -7.38 11.36 9.51
N GLN A 62 -7.63 10.13 9.96
CA GLN A 62 -6.57 9.17 10.27
C GLN A 62 -5.78 8.76 9.01
N ALA A 63 -6.47 8.59 7.88
CA ALA A 63 -5.85 8.26 6.59
C ALA A 63 -5.04 9.42 6.02
N SER A 64 -5.41 10.67 6.29
CA SER A 64 -4.71 11.87 5.79
C SER A 64 -3.26 11.90 6.27
N PHE A 65 -3.02 11.54 7.53
CA PHE A 65 -1.66 11.43 8.07
C PHE A 65 -0.81 10.41 7.32
N LEU A 66 -1.36 9.20 7.08
CA LEU A 66 -0.67 8.18 6.28
C LEU A 66 -0.50 8.61 4.81
N GLY A 67 -1.44 9.39 4.28
CA GLY A 67 -1.36 10.00 2.95
C GLY A 67 -0.15 10.93 2.80
N PHE A 68 0.12 11.80 3.79
CA PHE A 68 1.33 12.63 3.79
C PHE A 68 2.62 11.81 3.78
N VAL A 69 2.67 10.72 4.56
CA VAL A 69 3.81 9.79 4.56
C VAL A 69 3.97 9.12 3.19
N ALA A 70 2.86 8.69 2.57
CA ALA A 70 2.88 8.08 1.23
C ALA A 70 3.36 9.05 0.14
N LEU A 71 3.06 10.35 0.24
CA LEU A 71 3.64 11.36 -0.64
C LEU A 71 5.18 11.41 -0.51
N GLY A 72 5.71 11.39 0.72
CA GLY A 72 7.15 11.30 0.97
C GLY A 72 7.78 10.03 0.37
N MET A 73 7.14 8.86 0.57
CA MET A 73 7.60 7.59 -0.02
C MET A 73 7.57 7.62 -1.56
N THR A 74 6.69 8.39 -2.18
CA THR A 74 6.65 8.54 -3.64
C THR A 74 7.92 9.21 -4.16
N PHE A 75 8.40 10.28 -3.51
CA PHE A 75 9.67 10.92 -3.88
C PHE A 75 10.86 9.97 -3.78
N VAL A 76 10.90 9.15 -2.73
CA VAL A 76 11.94 8.13 -2.53
C VAL A 76 11.97 7.11 -3.66
N ILE A 77 10.80 6.57 -4.04
CA ILE A 77 10.68 5.60 -5.13
C ILE A 77 11.12 6.24 -6.45
N LEU A 78 10.73 7.49 -6.71
CA LEU A 78 11.11 8.22 -7.93
C LEU A 78 12.62 8.47 -8.02
N SER A 79 13.30 8.66 -6.89
CA SER A 79 14.76 8.78 -6.82
C SER A 79 15.50 7.46 -7.10
N GLY A 80 14.78 6.35 -7.38
CA GLY A 80 15.35 5.04 -7.69
C GLY A 80 15.69 4.20 -6.45
N GLY A 81 15.34 4.68 -5.25
CA GLY A 81 15.48 3.94 -4.00
C GLY A 81 14.21 3.16 -3.68
N ILE A 82 14.32 1.86 -3.42
CA ILE A 82 13.29 1.10 -2.69
C ILE A 82 13.54 1.33 -1.19
N ASP A 83 13.63 2.58 -0.78
CA ASP A 83 14.11 2.89 0.56
C ASP A 83 13.01 2.62 1.59
N LEU A 84 13.14 1.47 2.25
CA LEU A 84 12.30 1.04 3.36
C LEU A 84 12.55 1.89 4.63
N SER A 85 13.57 2.77 4.63
CA SER A 85 13.91 3.63 5.77
C SER A 85 12.76 4.56 6.20
N VAL A 86 11.95 5.06 5.27
CA VAL A 86 10.83 5.98 5.61
C VAL A 86 9.86 5.31 6.58
N GLY A 87 9.63 4.00 6.40
CA GLY A 87 8.80 3.20 7.29
C GLY A 87 9.43 3.00 8.67
N SER A 88 10.74 2.75 8.74
CA SER A 88 11.44 2.55 10.03
C SER A 88 11.61 3.85 10.81
N VAL A 89 11.90 4.98 10.13
CA VAL A 89 11.97 6.32 10.72
C VAL A 89 10.60 6.75 11.25
N PHE A 90 9.53 6.47 10.51
CA PHE A 90 8.15 6.71 10.95
C PHE A 90 7.81 5.91 12.22
N ALA A 91 8.12 4.62 12.24
CA ALA A 91 7.89 3.76 13.40
C ALA A 91 8.70 4.23 14.62
N LEU A 92 9.98 4.59 14.42
CA LEU A 92 10.84 5.14 15.46
C LEU A 92 10.26 6.44 16.05
N GLY A 93 9.79 7.35 15.20
CA GLY A 93 9.14 8.59 15.65
C GLY A 93 7.94 8.34 16.57
N GLY A 94 7.11 7.35 16.24
CA GLY A 94 6.00 6.93 17.09
C GLY A 94 6.45 6.38 18.44
N VAL A 95 7.48 5.53 18.46
CA VAL A 95 8.06 4.97 19.71
C VAL A 95 8.66 6.09 20.57
N LEU A 96 9.41 7.01 19.97
CA LEU A 96 10.00 8.15 20.67
C LEU A 96 8.94 9.12 21.22
N ALA A 97 7.87 9.37 20.47
CA ALA A 97 6.76 10.19 20.94
C ALA A 97 6.05 9.53 22.14
N ALA A 98 5.77 8.22 22.05
CA ALA A 98 5.15 7.45 23.11
C ALA A 98 6.03 7.43 24.38
N TRP A 99 7.32 7.18 24.23
CA TRP A 99 8.27 7.20 25.35
C TRP A 99 8.43 8.60 25.95
N GLY A 100 8.56 9.62 25.10
CA GLY A 100 8.70 11.01 25.52
C GLY A 100 7.46 11.53 26.26
N SER A 101 6.27 11.04 25.91
CA SER A 101 5.01 11.40 26.59
C SER A 101 4.99 11.07 28.08
N GLN A 102 5.77 10.09 28.52
CA GLN A 102 5.91 9.74 29.94
C GLN A 102 6.66 10.82 30.74
N HIS A 103 7.42 11.69 30.07
CA HIS A 103 8.24 12.74 30.67
C HIS A 103 7.73 14.15 30.36
N GLY A 104 6.62 14.28 29.61
CA GLY A 104 5.96 15.53 29.31
C GLY A 104 5.71 15.76 27.81
N THR A 105 4.68 16.56 27.51
CA THR A 105 4.21 16.82 26.14
C THR A 105 5.29 17.43 25.24
N TRP A 106 6.12 18.33 25.79
CA TRP A 106 7.20 18.93 25.02
C TRP A 106 8.25 17.92 24.59
N LEU A 107 8.62 16.97 25.46
CA LEU A 107 9.56 15.92 25.09
C LEU A 107 8.96 14.97 24.06
N ALA A 108 7.67 14.63 24.20
CA ALA A 108 6.94 13.80 23.24
C ALA A 108 6.93 14.36 21.82
N VAL A 109 7.01 15.69 21.67
CA VAL A 109 7.00 16.37 20.37
C VAL A 109 8.42 16.63 19.88
N LEU A 110 9.28 17.23 20.70
CA LEU A 110 10.59 17.70 20.26
C LEU A 110 11.57 16.54 20.00
N LEU A 111 11.54 15.50 20.82
CA LEU A 111 12.44 14.35 20.69
C LEU A 111 12.31 13.65 19.33
N PRO A 112 11.12 13.18 18.90
CA PRO A 112 10.97 12.54 17.59
C PRO A 112 11.26 13.51 16.44
N ILE A 113 10.90 14.80 16.56
CA ILE A 113 11.20 15.79 15.51
C ILE A 113 12.71 15.89 15.28
N VAL A 114 13.48 16.09 16.34
CA VAL A 114 14.94 16.25 16.24
C VAL A 114 15.60 14.97 15.73
N VAL A 115 15.27 13.82 16.33
CA VAL A 115 15.92 12.55 15.99
C VAL A 115 15.54 12.09 14.57
N CYS A 116 14.26 12.07 14.22
CA CYS A 116 13.83 11.63 12.89
C CYS A 116 14.29 12.58 11.79
N SER A 117 14.35 13.89 12.03
CA SER A 117 14.88 14.85 11.05
C SER A 117 16.39 14.65 10.83
N ALA A 118 17.15 14.43 11.90
CA ALA A 118 18.59 14.16 11.79
C ALA A 118 18.87 12.87 11.01
N ILE A 119 18.12 11.80 11.28
CA ILE A 119 18.23 10.54 10.54
C ILE A 119 17.83 10.79 9.08
N GLY A 120 16.69 11.44 8.82
CA GLY A 120 16.21 11.77 7.47
C GLY A 120 17.19 12.59 6.62
N LEU A 121 17.97 13.49 7.23
CA LEU A 121 18.99 14.29 6.53
C LEU A 121 20.28 13.51 6.23
N ALA A 122 20.53 12.42 6.95
CA ALA A 122 21.76 11.64 6.84
C ALA A 122 21.71 10.55 5.76
N GLN A 123 20.54 10.31 5.16
CA GLN A 123 20.26 9.28 4.16
C GLN A 123 19.97 9.88 2.80
#